data_AF-A0A8J8JDT5-F1
#
_entry.id   AF-A0A8J8JDT5-F1
#
_cell.length_a   1.000
_cell.length_b   1.000
_cell.length_c   1.000
_cell.angle_alpha   90.00
_cell.angle_beta   90.00
_cell.angle_gamma   90.00
#
_symmetry.space_group_name_H-M   'P 1'
#
loop_
_entity.id
_entity.type
_entity.pdbx_description
1 polymer ?
#
loop_
_entity_poly.entity_id
_entity_poly.type
_entity_poly.pdbx_seq_one_letter_code
_entity_poly.pdbx_strand_id
1 'polypeptide(L)'
;FYRTFVSFAKESNFVEFYEAHRGEYEKVLEPAKRVLTLELFQGFEEFFGYQYKTFHIALSYSLRVHPGSRVVGEVAYYFGYVAFMPEQYAEIFYLFLATHEYSHTFINPLVSDYLSEFSEVEYYLQEV
;
A
#
# COMPACT_ATOMS: atom_id res chain seq x y z
N PHE A 1 11.92 7.10 -21.02
CA PHE A 1 11.74 6.78 -19.59
C PHE A 1 12.61 5.62 -19.15
N TYR A 2 12.34 4.36 -19.55
CA TYR A 2 13.14 3.19 -19.13
C TYR A 2 14.65 3.30 -19.41
N ARG A 3 15.05 3.82 -20.58
CA ARG A 3 16.47 4.02 -20.92
C ARG A 3 17.18 4.97 -19.95
N THR A 4 16.50 6.04 -19.54
CA THR A 4 17.03 7.04 -18.61
C THR A 4 17.27 6.45 -17.22
N PHE A 5 16.37 5.59 -16.73
CA PHE A 5 16.57 4.89 -15.46
C PHE A 5 17.70 3.87 -15.52
N VAL A 6 17.83 3.13 -16.61
CA VAL A 6 18.95 2.19 -16.78
C VAL A 6 20.27 2.94 -16.79
N SER A 7 20.36 4.08 -17.50
CA SER A 7 21.55 4.93 -17.47
C SER A 7 21.84 5.46 -16.06
N PHE A 8 20.84 6.03 -15.39
CA PHE A 8 20.99 6.53 -14.02
C PHE A 8 21.45 5.42 -13.06
N ALA A 9 20.86 4.22 -13.12
CA ALA A 9 21.23 3.11 -12.24
C ALA A 9 22.68 2.65 -12.48
N LYS A 10 23.16 2.70 -13.73
CA LYS A 10 24.57 2.42 -14.05
C LYS A 10 25.49 3.54 -13.57
N GLU A 11 25.15 4.79 -13.84
CA GLU A 11 25.96 5.97 -13.48
C GLU A 11 26.09 6.16 -11.96
N SER A 12 25.03 5.84 -11.20
CA SER A 12 25.02 5.91 -9.73
C SER A 12 25.51 4.65 -9.03
N ASN A 13 25.88 3.61 -9.79
CA ASN A 13 26.19 2.28 -9.26
C ASN A 13 25.10 1.71 -8.32
N PHE A 14 23.84 1.96 -8.66
CA PHE A 14 22.69 1.67 -7.82
C PHE A 14 22.58 0.19 -7.46
N VAL A 15 22.85 -0.71 -8.40
CA VAL A 15 22.70 -2.16 -8.17
C VAL A 15 23.69 -2.63 -7.11
N GLU A 16 24.97 -2.27 -7.21
CA GLU A 16 25.96 -2.66 -6.19
C GLU A 16 25.64 -2.04 -4.83
N PHE A 17 25.21 -0.77 -4.82
CA PHE A 17 24.75 -0.12 -3.59
C PHE A 17 23.56 -0.86 -2.96
N TYR A 18 22.55 -1.21 -3.75
CA TYR A 18 21.36 -1.93 -3.27
C TYR A 18 21.74 -3.30 -2.70
N GLU A 19 22.56 -4.06 -3.43
CA GLU A 19 23.01 -5.39 -3.00
C GLU A 19 23.81 -5.34 -1.69
N ALA A 20 24.68 -4.33 -1.53
CA ALA A 20 25.45 -4.15 -0.30
C ALA A 20 24.58 -3.85 0.93
N HIS A 21 23.40 -3.26 0.76
CA HIS A 21 22.48 -2.89 1.84
C HIS A 21 21.26 -3.82 1.93
N ARG A 22 21.17 -4.88 1.11
CA ARG A 22 20.00 -5.77 1.07
C ARG A 22 19.61 -6.29 2.47
N GLY A 23 20.59 -6.68 3.29
CA GLY A 23 20.33 -7.20 4.63
C GLY A 23 19.70 -6.16 5.58
N GLU A 24 19.94 -4.87 5.36
CA GLU A 24 19.27 -3.78 6.10
C GLU A 24 17.82 -3.65 5.64
N TYR A 25 17.59 -3.65 4.32
CA TYR A 25 16.24 -3.59 3.75
C TYR A 25 15.36 -4.78 4.18
N GLU A 26 15.91 -5.99 4.21
CA GLU A 26 15.17 -7.16 4.71
C GLU A 26 14.76 -6.96 6.18
N LYS A 27 15.68 -6.53 7.04
CA LYS A 27 15.41 -6.31 8.47
C LYS A 27 14.33 -5.27 8.73
N VAL A 28 14.36 -4.15 8.02
CA VAL A 28 13.38 -3.08 8.24
C VAL A 28 12.00 -3.40 7.67
N LEU A 29 11.91 -4.37 6.76
CA LEU A 29 10.65 -4.88 6.22
C LEU A 29 10.01 -5.96 7.11
N GLU A 30 10.74 -6.57 8.05
CA GLU A 30 10.22 -7.66 8.88
C GLU A 30 8.91 -7.32 9.61
N PRO A 31 8.74 -6.15 10.25
CA PRO A 31 7.47 -5.82 10.90
C PRO A 31 6.31 -5.72 9.90
N ALA A 32 6.56 -5.23 8.69
CA ALA A 32 5.55 -5.19 7.63
C ALA A 32 5.18 -6.61 7.18
N LYS A 33 6.16 -7.49 6.92
CA LYS A 33 5.92 -8.86 6.48
C LYS A 33 5.11 -9.69 7.48
N ARG A 34 5.29 -9.45 8.78
CA ARG A 34 4.55 -10.19 9.82
C ARG A 34 3.06 -9.87 9.86
N VAL A 35 2.67 -8.67 9.46
CA VAL A 35 1.27 -8.21 9.58
C VAL A 35 0.57 -8.08 8.23
N LEU A 36 1.30 -7.80 7.15
CA LEU A 36 0.78 -7.68 5.80
C LEU A 36 0.74 -9.06 5.13
N THR A 37 -0.06 -9.95 5.71
CA THR A 37 -0.15 -11.35 5.30
C THR A 37 -1.20 -11.56 4.23
N LEU A 38 -1.17 -12.71 3.56
CA LEU A 38 -2.18 -13.07 2.56
C LEU A 38 -3.58 -13.13 3.16
N GLU A 39 -3.70 -13.62 4.40
CA GLU A 39 -4.97 -13.77 5.11
C GLU A 39 -5.63 -12.41 5.37
N LEU A 40 -4.83 -11.38 5.68
CA LEU A 40 -5.35 -10.01 5.83
C LEU A 40 -6.00 -9.54 4.52
N PHE A 41 -5.31 -9.72 3.39
CA PHE A 41 -5.82 -9.28 2.08
C PHE A 41 -7.02 -10.10 1.63
N GLN A 42 -7.04 -11.40 1.89
CA GLN A 42 -8.22 -12.25 1.66
C GLN A 42 -9.42 -11.79 2.49
N GLY A 43 -9.21 -11.38 3.75
CA GLY A 43 -10.26 -10.82 4.58
C GLY A 43 -10.88 -9.55 4.00
N PHE A 44 -10.08 -8.68 3.38
CA PHE A 44 -10.59 -7.52 2.65
C PHE A 44 -11.41 -7.91 1.43
N GLU A 45 -10.93 -8.87 0.64
CA GLU A 45 -11.64 -9.36 -0.54
C GLU A 45 -12.99 -9.99 -0.19
N GLU A 46 -13.04 -10.78 0.89
CA GLU A 46 -14.27 -11.37 1.43
C GLU A 46 -15.23 -10.29 1.94
N PHE A 47 -14.71 -9.31 2.68
CA PHE A 47 -15.53 -8.24 3.26
C PHE A 47 -16.16 -7.33 2.19
N PHE A 48 -15.38 -6.94 1.18
CA PHE A 48 -15.84 -6.05 0.11
C PHE A 48 -16.46 -6.80 -1.08
N GLY A 49 -16.35 -8.12 -1.13
CA GLY A 49 -16.93 -8.95 -2.20
C GLY A 49 -16.25 -8.78 -3.56
N TYR A 50 -14.99 -8.34 -3.59
CA TYR A 50 -14.21 -8.12 -4.82
C TYR A 50 -12.82 -8.73 -4.67
N GLN A 51 -12.26 -9.28 -5.74
CA GLN A 51 -10.98 -9.98 -5.72
C GLN A 51 -9.98 -9.35 -6.69
N TYR A 52 -8.73 -9.19 -6.23
CA TYR A 52 -7.61 -8.82 -7.07
C TYR A 52 -6.74 -10.04 -7.35
N LYS A 53 -6.22 -10.17 -8.58
CA LYS A 53 -5.33 -11.27 -8.93
C LYS A 53 -3.96 -11.13 -8.27
N THR A 54 -3.51 -9.90 -8.06
CA THR A 54 -2.18 -9.64 -7.50
C THR A 54 -2.20 -8.37 -6.67
N PHE A 55 -1.55 -8.45 -5.50
CA PHE A 55 -1.33 -7.31 -4.63
C PHE A 55 0.17 -7.01 -4.52
N HIS A 56 0.54 -5.75 -4.71
CA HIS A 56 1.92 -5.28 -4.61
C HIS A 56 2.07 -4.17 -3.56
N ILE A 57 3.04 -4.35 -2.68
CA ILE A 57 3.40 -3.37 -1.65
C ILE A 57 4.80 -2.83 -1.96
N ALA A 58 4.91 -1.52 -2.12
CA ALA A 58 6.18 -0.82 -2.31
C ALA A 58 6.42 0.15 -1.15
N LEU A 59 7.40 -0.15 -0.29
CA LEU A 59 7.77 0.72 0.82
C LEU A 59 9.10 1.43 0.53
N SER A 60 9.06 2.75 0.53
CA SER A 60 10.23 3.60 0.42
C SER A 60 11.02 3.56 1.73
N TYR A 61 12.29 3.16 1.64
CA TYR A 61 13.20 3.17 2.78
C TYR A 61 13.66 4.60 3.13
N SER A 62 14.14 5.35 2.14
CA SER A 62 14.85 6.62 2.40
C SER A 62 13.96 7.86 2.37
N LEU A 63 12.77 7.77 1.77
CA LEU A 63 11.86 8.89 1.62
C LEU A 63 10.53 8.60 2.31
N ARG A 64 10.05 9.56 3.08
CA ARG A 64 8.68 9.57 3.58
C ARG A 64 7.74 10.02 2.45
N VAL A 65 7.33 9.08 1.61
CA VAL A 65 6.34 9.32 0.56
C VAL A 65 4.94 9.38 1.19
N HIS A 66 4.03 10.16 0.60
CA HIS A 66 2.63 10.07 1.02
C HIS A 66 2.11 8.67 0.66
N PRO A 67 1.53 7.92 1.61
CA PRO A 67 0.93 6.63 1.32
C PRO A 67 -0.17 6.76 0.26
N GLY A 68 -0.39 5.70 -0.50
CA GLY A 68 -1.43 5.71 -1.52
C GLY A 68 -1.66 4.34 -2.10
N SER A 69 -2.80 4.21 -2.79
CA SER A 69 -3.13 3.01 -3.54
C SER A 69 -3.57 3.31 -4.97
N ARG A 70 -3.44 2.29 -5.81
CA ARG A 70 -3.87 2.34 -7.21
C ARG A 70 -4.25 0.97 -7.70
N VAL A 71 -5.28 0.91 -8.52
CA VAL A 71 -5.66 -0.30 -9.27
C VAL A 71 -5.27 -0.12 -10.75
N VAL A 72 -4.67 -1.16 -11.32
CA VAL A 72 -4.39 -1.26 -12.76
C VAL A 72 -4.82 -2.64 -13.25
N GLY A 73 -6.00 -2.72 -13.89
CA GLY A 73 -6.59 -4.00 -14.25
C GLY A 73 -6.89 -4.83 -13.00
N GLU A 74 -6.37 -6.06 -12.97
CA GLU A 74 -6.56 -6.99 -11.84
C GLU A 74 -5.46 -6.87 -10.76
N VAL A 75 -4.62 -5.83 -10.83
CA VAL A 75 -3.49 -5.63 -9.91
C VAL A 75 -3.74 -4.42 -9.03
N ALA A 76 -3.74 -4.64 -7.72
CA ALA A 76 -3.80 -3.60 -6.71
C ALA A 76 -2.40 -3.28 -6.19
N TYR A 77 -2.09 -1.99 -6.15
CA TYR A 77 -0.82 -1.47 -5.68
C TYR A 77 -1.05 -0.63 -4.43
N TYR A 78 -0.19 -0.82 -3.45
CA TYR A 78 0.01 0.07 -2.32
C TYR A 78 1.46 0.58 -2.34
N PHE A 79 1.63 1.88 -2.12
CA PHE A 79 2.93 2.52 -2.00
C PHE A 79 2.96 3.37 -0.74
N GLY A 80 4.08 3.31 -0.02
CA GLY A 80 4.24 3.99 1.27
C GLY A 80 5.71 4.07 1.67
N TYR A 81 5.97 4.21 2.97
CA TYR A 81 7.33 4.32 3.51
C TYR A 81 7.52 3.38 4.70
N VAL A 82 8.77 3.05 4.97
CA VAL A 82 9.15 2.21 6.11
C VAL A 82 8.97 2.96 7.43
N ALA A 83 8.38 2.30 8.41
CA ALA A 83 8.14 2.82 9.73
C ALA A 83 9.45 2.90 10.56
N PHE A 84 9.97 4.10 10.77
CA PHE A 84 11.10 4.34 11.68
C PHE A 84 10.63 4.55 13.12
N MET A 85 10.14 3.48 13.75
CA MET A 85 9.60 3.48 15.11
C MET A 85 9.84 2.15 15.81
N PRO A 86 9.65 2.05 17.15
CA PRO A 86 9.76 0.77 17.85
C PRO A 86 8.82 -0.28 17.26
N GLU A 87 9.27 -1.54 17.27
CA GLU A 87 8.66 -2.67 16.55
C GLU A 87 7.15 -2.83 16.81
N GLN A 88 6.73 -2.75 18.07
CA GLN A 88 5.31 -2.84 18.47
C GLN A 88 4.41 -1.77 17.85
N TYR A 89 4.94 -0.57 17.56
CA TYR A 89 4.20 0.50 16.91
C TYR A 89 4.24 0.38 15.39
N ALA A 90 5.32 -0.18 14.85
CA ALA A 90 5.49 -0.40 13.41
C ALA A 90 4.43 -1.36 12.87
N GLU A 91 4.17 -2.47 13.58
CA GLU A 91 3.15 -3.45 13.20
C GLU A 91 1.75 -2.84 13.13
N ILE A 92 1.32 -2.13 14.17
CA ILE A 92 0.02 -1.44 14.22
C ILE A 92 -0.06 -0.38 13.12
N PHE A 93 1.03 0.36 12.89
CA PHE A 93 1.11 1.36 11.83
C PHE A 93 0.91 0.75 10.44
N TYR A 94 1.56 -0.38 10.15
CA TYR A 94 1.40 -1.06 8.86
C TYR A 94 -0.01 -1.64 8.69
N LEU A 95 -0.61 -2.21 9.74
CA LEU A 95 -2.01 -2.65 9.72
C LEU A 95 -2.98 -1.50 9.45
N PHE A 96 -2.78 -0.36 10.12
CA PHE A 96 -3.60 0.83 9.91
C PHE A 96 -3.46 1.33 8.47
N LEU A 97 -2.22 1.49 7.98
CA LEU A 97 -1.98 1.98 6.63
C LEU A 97 -2.51 1.02 5.57
N ALA A 98 -2.27 -0.28 5.72
CA ALA A 98 -2.81 -1.26 4.78
C ALA A 98 -4.33 -1.23 4.78
N THR A 99 -4.96 -1.18 5.96
CA THR A 99 -6.42 -1.03 6.06
C THR A 99 -6.92 0.23 5.36
N HIS A 100 -6.32 1.38 5.65
CA HIS A 100 -6.74 2.65 5.06
C HIS A 100 -6.53 2.69 3.54
N GLU A 101 -5.29 2.45 3.11
CA GLU A 101 -4.91 2.61 1.71
C GLU A 101 -5.45 1.49 0.83
N TYR A 102 -5.48 0.24 1.30
CA TYR A 102 -6.03 -0.86 0.51
C TYR A 102 -7.55 -0.75 0.38
N SER A 103 -8.25 -0.29 1.42
CA SER A 103 -9.70 -0.07 1.35
C SER A 103 -10.07 0.92 0.25
N HIS A 104 -9.23 1.92 -0.06
CA HIS A 104 -9.47 2.81 -1.20
C HIS A 104 -9.60 2.07 -2.54
N THR A 105 -8.94 0.92 -2.71
CA THR A 105 -9.06 0.12 -3.94
C THR A 105 -10.46 -0.48 -4.10
N PHE A 106 -11.20 -0.69 -3.00
CA PHE A 106 -12.57 -1.21 -3.02
C PHE A 106 -13.63 -0.11 -2.93
N ILE A 107 -13.40 0.85 -2.03
CA ILE A 107 -14.35 1.91 -1.70
C ILE A 107 -14.42 2.94 -2.82
N ASN A 108 -13.29 3.35 -3.43
CA ASN A 108 -13.34 4.42 -4.44
C ASN A 108 -14.16 4.04 -5.68
N PRO A 109 -14.03 2.81 -6.24
CA PRO A 109 -14.95 2.34 -7.28
C PRO A 109 -16.41 2.34 -6.82
N LEU A 110 -16.69 1.80 -5.63
CA LEU A 110 -18.04 1.76 -5.07
C LEU A 110 -18.65 3.17 -4.96
N VAL A 111 -17.93 4.12 -4.37
CA VAL A 111 -18.39 5.51 -4.24
C VAL A 111 -18.55 6.18 -5.61
N SER A 112 -17.69 5.84 -6.59
CA SER A 112 -17.82 6.38 -7.94
C SER A 112 -19.08 5.87 -8.64
N ASP A 113 -19.44 4.60 -8.44
CA ASP A 113 -20.62 3.96 -9.04
C ASP A 113 -21.93 4.45 -8.40
N TYR A 114 -21.89 4.85 -7.13
CA TYR A 114 -23.05 5.32 -6.34
C TYR A 114 -22.90 6.77 -5.88
N LEU A 115 -22.22 7.61 -6.67
CA LEU A 115 -21.84 8.96 -6.25
C LEU A 115 -23.06 9.83 -5.87
N SER A 116 -24.18 9.68 -6.59
CA SER A 116 -25.42 10.38 -6.29
C SER A 116 -25.93 10.07 -4.88
N GLU A 117 -25.93 8.79 -4.51
CA GLU A 117 -26.41 8.29 -3.23
C GLU A 117 -25.50 8.72 -2.09
N PHE A 118 -24.18 8.76 -2.31
CA PHE A 118 -23.22 9.26 -1.33
C PHE A 118 -23.20 10.79 -1.20
N SER A 119 -23.75 11.52 -2.19
CA SER A 119 -23.81 12.99 -2.15
C SER A 119 -24.98 13.55 -1.35
N GLU A 120 -25.98 12.72 -1.05
CA GLU A 120 -27.13 13.07 -0.22
C GLU A 120 -26.76 12.96 1.28
N VAL A 121 -26.03 13.96 1.78
CA VAL A 121 -25.47 13.96 3.14
C VAL A 121 -26.54 13.94 4.23
N GLU A 122 -27.75 14.48 3.95
CA GLU A 122 -28.89 14.42 4.86
C GLU A 122 -29.24 13.00 5.32
N TYR A 123 -29.06 11.99 4.46
CA TYR A 123 -29.33 10.59 4.81
C TYR A 123 -28.47 10.12 6.00
N TYR A 124 -27.19 10.50 6.04
CA TYR A 124 -26.27 10.09 7.12
C TYR A 124 -26.51 10.84 8.43
N LEU A 125 -27.20 11.98 8.39
CA LEU A 125 -27.51 12.79 9.57
C LEU A 125 -28.86 12.44 10.20
N GLN A 126 -29.70 11.64 9.52
CA GLN A 126 -31.03 11.25 10.01
C GLN A 126 -31.02 9.99 10.88
N GLU A 127 -29.93 9.21 10.88
CA GLU A 127 -29.77 8.01 11.72
C GLU A 127 -29.08 8.26 13.08
N VAL A 128 -29.02 9.52 13.55
CA VAL A 128 -28.50 9.91 14.88
C VAL A 128 -29.60 10.44 15.79
#